data_AF-A7SKJ7-F1
#
_entry.id   AF-A7SKJ7-F1
#
_cell.length_a   1.000
_cell.length_b   1.000
_cell.length_c   1.000
_cell.angle_alpha   90.00
_cell.angle_beta   90.00
_cell.angle_gamma   90.00
#
_symmetry.space_group_name_H-M   'P 1'
#
loop_
_entity.id
_entity.type
_entity.pdbx_description
1 polymer ?
#
loop_
_entity_poly.entity_id
_entity_poly.type
_entity_poly.pdbx_seq_one_letter_code
_entity_poly.pdbx_strand_id
1 'polypeptide(L)'
;QDLNISKKVQERVVAYYEYLWLTTEGVNTQGIFKDLPVTLQTELALSINNKVLEKAEVFKDLSAGSKRMLTTYIKPVFFMPDQVIINKGDVGSAMYYIHRGKVEALSEDGVKVVLEEGHLFGEVTLVYNILRTTVVRAITPCVICVLERQDMNKVLNYYPKGTGQCK
;
A
#
# COMPACT_ATOMS: atom_id res chain seq x y z
N GLN A 1 -27.27 -20.06 4.55
CA GLN A 1 -27.22 -19.95 3.08
C GLN A 1 -25.78 -20.19 2.68
N ASP A 2 -25.47 -21.39 2.20
CA ASP A 2 -24.14 -21.69 1.70
C ASP A 2 -23.95 -20.94 0.38
N LEU A 3 -23.29 -19.79 0.46
CA LEU A 3 -22.76 -19.11 -0.72
C LEU A 3 -21.91 -20.16 -1.43
N ASN A 4 -22.34 -20.62 -2.61
CA ASN A 4 -21.73 -21.68 -3.40
C ASN A 4 -20.31 -21.27 -3.89
N ILE A 5 -19.38 -21.15 -2.95
CA ILE A 5 -18.00 -20.68 -3.15
C ILE A 5 -17.19 -21.87 -3.65
N SER A 6 -16.43 -21.69 -4.73
CA SER A 6 -15.59 -22.76 -5.28
C SER A 6 -14.54 -23.22 -4.28
N LYS A 7 -14.21 -24.52 -4.28
CA LYS A 7 -13.16 -25.10 -3.42
C LYS A 7 -11.82 -24.35 -3.54
N LYS A 8 -11.46 -23.95 -4.76
CA LYS A 8 -10.25 -23.16 -5.03
C LYS A 8 -10.23 -21.83 -4.27
N VAL A 9 -11.36 -21.16 -4.13
CA VAL A 9 -11.45 -19.91 -3.34
C VAL A 9 -11.37 -20.23 -1.85
N GLN A 10 -12.05 -21.29 -1.38
CA GLN A 10 -11.99 -21.71 0.02
C GLN A 10 -10.55 -22.04 0.45
N GLU A 11 -9.84 -22.86 -0.32
CA GLU A 11 -8.43 -23.23 -0.07
C GLU A 11 -7.53 -21.99 0.00
N ARG A 12 -7.73 -21.01 -0.89
CA ARG A 12 -6.98 -19.75 -0.88
C ARG A 12 -7.27 -18.91 0.37
N VAL A 13 -8.52 -18.86 0.81
CA VAL A 13 -8.91 -18.12 2.02
C VAL A 13 -8.32 -18.79 3.26
N VAL A 14 -8.37 -20.12 3.35
CA VAL A 14 -7.77 -20.87 4.46
C VAL A 14 -6.26 -20.63 4.52
N ALA A 15 -5.55 -20.79 3.39
CA ALA A 15 -4.10 -20.56 3.32
C ALA A 15 -3.72 -19.13 3.72
N TYR A 16 -4.55 -18.13 3.36
CA TYR A 16 -4.36 -16.74 3.77
C TYR A 16 -4.45 -16.57 5.29
N TYR A 17 -5.49 -17.12 5.92
CA TYR A 17 -5.66 -17.01 7.38
C TYR A 17 -4.63 -17.83 8.17
N GLU A 18 -4.20 -18.99 7.67
CA GLU A 18 -3.09 -19.75 8.25
C GLU A 18 -1.78 -18.96 8.21
N TYR A 19 -1.48 -18.33 7.08
CA TYR A 19 -0.30 -17.46 6.96
C TYR A 19 -0.37 -16.26 7.91
N LEU A 20 -1.52 -15.58 7.98
CA LEU A 20 -1.72 -14.48 8.93
C LEU A 20 -1.54 -14.96 10.37
N TRP A 21 -2.11 -16.11 10.73
CA TRP A 21 -1.95 -16.70 12.06
C TRP A 21 -0.48 -16.94 12.39
N LEU A 22 0.30 -17.50 11.46
CA LEU A 22 1.73 -17.77 11.67
C LEU A 22 2.60 -16.52 11.73
N THR A 23 2.19 -15.42 11.07
CA THR A 23 3.02 -14.21 10.93
C THR A 23 2.66 -13.09 11.88
N THR A 24 1.40 -13.00 12.28
CA THR A 24 0.89 -11.96 13.19
C THR A 24 0.24 -12.53 14.43
N GLU A 25 0.33 -13.84 14.67
CA GLU A 25 -0.37 -14.56 15.76
C GLU A 25 -1.89 -14.28 15.77
N GLY A 26 -2.46 -14.04 14.57
CA GLY A 26 -3.87 -13.70 14.42
C GLY A 26 -4.23 -12.28 14.87
N VAL A 27 -3.24 -11.45 15.21
CA VAL A 27 -3.50 -10.10 15.70
C VAL A 27 -3.85 -9.15 14.55
N ASN A 28 -4.98 -8.46 14.68
CA ASN A 28 -5.39 -7.42 13.75
C ASN A 28 -4.48 -6.19 13.93
N THR A 29 -3.52 -6.01 13.03
CA THR A 29 -2.56 -4.90 13.07
C THR A 29 -3.23 -3.52 13.07
N GLN A 30 -4.45 -3.39 12.53
CA GLN A 30 -5.23 -2.15 12.57
C GLN A 30 -5.92 -1.91 13.94
N GLY A 31 -6.06 -2.96 14.75
CA GLY A 31 -6.72 -2.92 16.06
C GLY A 31 -5.76 -2.67 17.22
N ILE A 32 -4.57 -3.27 17.20
CA ILE A 32 -3.56 -3.17 18.29
C ILE A 32 -3.27 -1.71 18.63
N PHE A 33 -3.13 -0.89 17.61
CA PHE A 33 -2.71 0.49 17.79
C PHE A 33 -3.86 1.40 18.22
N LYS A 34 -5.12 0.97 18.12
CA LYS A 34 -6.27 1.81 18.51
C LYS A 34 -6.30 2.12 20.00
N ASP A 35 -5.75 1.23 20.81
CA ASP A 35 -5.70 1.37 22.27
C ASP A 35 -4.51 2.22 22.74
N LEU A 36 -3.56 2.52 21.85
CA LEU A 36 -2.43 3.40 22.16
C LEU A 36 -2.87 4.87 22.16
N PRO A 37 -2.27 5.73 22.98
CA PRO A 37 -2.37 7.19 22.83
C PRO A 37 -1.97 7.65 21.42
N VAL A 38 -2.66 8.67 20.89
CA VAL A 38 -2.45 9.18 19.52
C VAL A 38 -0.99 9.56 19.23
N THR A 39 -0.24 10.02 20.24
CA THR A 39 1.17 10.36 20.11
C THR A 39 2.03 9.14 19.76
N LEU A 40 1.85 8.03 20.48
CA LEU A 40 2.54 6.76 20.26
C LEU A 40 2.08 6.07 18.98
N GLN A 41 0.78 6.14 18.65
CA GLN A 41 0.28 5.67 17.35
C GLN A 41 1.01 6.35 16.20
N THR A 42 1.19 7.67 16.31
CA THR A 42 1.80 8.44 15.24
C THR A 42 3.31 8.21 15.15
N GLU A 43 4.00 8.05 16.29
CA GLU A 43 5.43 7.70 16.30
C GLU A 43 5.67 6.33 15.68
N LEU A 44 4.81 5.36 15.99
CA LEU A 44 4.89 4.03 15.41
C LEU A 44 4.55 4.04 13.91
N ALA A 45 3.50 4.75 13.51
CA ALA A 45 3.14 4.91 12.11
C ALA A 45 4.29 5.54 11.31
N LEU A 46 4.96 6.54 11.88
CA LEU A 46 6.18 7.13 11.33
C LEU A 46 7.30 6.10 11.21
N SER A 47 7.62 5.35 12.27
CA SER A 47 8.75 4.41 12.24
C SER A 47 8.55 3.29 11.21
N ILE A 48 7.33 2.78 11.09
CA ILE A 48 6.98 1.74 10.12
C ILE A 48 7.02 2.28 8.69
N ASN A 49 6.43 3.46 8.46
CA ASN A 49 6.21 3.98 7.12
C ASN A 49 7.30 4.95 6.63
N ASN A 50 8.33 5.25 7.43
CA ASN A 50 9.38 6.20 7.04
C ASN A 50 10.04 5.82 5.71
N LYS A 51 10.32 4.52 5.51
CA LYS A 51 10.91 4.01 4.26
C LYS A 51 10.04 4.30 3.03
N VAL A 52 8.71 4.29 3.19
CA VAL A 52 7.75 4.61 2.11
C VAL A 52 7.91 6.07 1.70
N LEU A 53 7.99 6.96 2.69
CA LEU A 53 8.08 8.41 2.48
C LEU A 53 9.42 8.84 1.88
N GLU A 54 10.52 8.17 2.25
CA GLU A 54 11.85 8.44 1.69
C GLU A 54 11.97 8.01 0.22
N LYS A 55 11.32 6.90 -0.15
CA LYS A 55 11.38 6.35 -1.52
C LYS A 55 10.43 7.04 -2.49
N ALA A 56 9.28 7.51 -2.00
CA ALA A 56 8.28 8.15 -2.85
C ALA A 56 8.69 9.60 -3.20
N GLU A 57 9.09 9.84 -4.45
CA GLU A 57 9.52 11.17 -4.89
C GLU A 57 8.41 12.23 -4.74
N VAL A 58 7.16 11.82 -4.93
CA VAL A 58 5.97 12.66 -4.74
C VAL A 58 5.85 13.24 -3.32
N PHE A 59 6.53 12.66 -2.31
CA PHE A 59 6.48 13.11 -0.92
C PHE A 59 7.72 13.87 -0.46
N LYS A 60 8.76 14.03 -1.29
CA LYS A 60 10.02 14.68 -0.91
C LYS A 60 9.80 16.09 -0.34
N ASP A 61 9.01 16.91 -1.04
CA ASP A 61 8.75 18.32 -0.71
C ASP A 61 7.68 18.54 0.36
N LEU A 62 7.11 17.48 0.93
CA LEU A 62 6.08 17.61 1.96
C LEU A 62 6.69 18.01 3.31
N SER A 63 5.98 18.87 4.03
CA SER A 63 6.35 19.26 5.40
C SER A 63 6.39 18.04 6.33
N ALA A 64 7.16 18.12 7.42
CA ALA A 64 7.22 17.05 8.42
C ALA A 64 5.83 16.72 8.99
N GLY A 65 4.97 17.73 9.18
CA GLY A 65 3.58 17.54 9.62
C GLY A 65 2.73 16.77 8.61
N SER A 66 2.85 17.11 7.33
CA SER A 66 2.16 16.40 6.24
C SER A 66 2.63 14.95 6.10
N LYS A 67 3.95 14.72 6.18
CA LYS A 67 4.55 13.37 6.19
C LYS A 67 4.03 12.54 7.36
N ARG A 68 4.03 13.12 8.56
CA ARG A 68 3.48 12.49 9.78
C ARG A 68 2.01 12.11 9.60
N MET A 69 1.19 13.01 9.08
CA MET A 69 -0.22 12.74 8.83
C MET A 69 -0.44 11.70 7.72
N LEU A 70 0.37 11.69 6.66
CA LEU A 70 0.27 10.65 5.62
C LEU A 70 0.50 9.25 6.19
N THR A 71 1.43 9.10 7.14
CA THR A 71 1.74 7.77 7.72
C THR A 71 0.55 7.12 8.41
N THR A 72 -0.43 7.90 8.87
CA THR A 72 -1.65 7.35 9.51
C THR A 72 -2.64 6.77 8.49
N TYR A 73 -2.48 7.09 7.20
CA TYR A 73 -3.32 6.57 6.12
C TYR A 73 -2.68 5.43 5.34
N ILE A 74 -1.37 5.20 5.53
CA ILE A 74 -0.68 4.08 4.89
C ILE A 74 -1.05 2.80 5.62
N LYS A 75 -1.62 1.83 4.90
CA LYS A 75 -2.07 0.56 5.48
C LYS A 75 -1.31 -0.62 4.90
N PRO A 76 -0.78 -1.54 5.72
CA PRO A 76 -0.25 -2.79 5.23
C PRO A 76 -1.39 -3.70 4.74
N VAL A 77 -1.19 -4.30 3.58
CA VAL A 77 -2.08 -5.29 2.96
C VAL A 77 -1.25 -6.54 2.62
N PHE A 78 -1.82 -7.70 2.91
CA PHE A 78 -1.17 -8.99 2.69
C PHE A 78 -1.65 -9.60 1.38
N PHE A 79 -0.71 -10.05 0.56
CA PHE A 79 -0.98 -10.75 -0.68
C PHE A 79 -0.33 -12.13 -0.67
N MET A 80 -1.09 -13.16 -1.00
CA MET A 80 -0.58 -14.51 -1.23
C MET A 80 -0.01 -14.64 -2.65
N PRO A 81 0.88 -15.61 -2.90
CA PRO A 81 1.34 -15.92 -4.25
C PRO A 81 0.19 -16.04 -5.25
N ASP A 82 0.45 -15.63 -6.48
CA ASP A 82 -0.50 -15.56 -7.60
C ASP A 82 -1.67 -14.59 -7.46
N GLN A 83 -1.80 -13.88 -6.33
CA GLN A 83 -2.79 -12.81 -6.21
C GLN A 83 -2.39 -11.59 -7.03
N VAL A 84 -3.34 -11.10 -7.84
CA VAL A 84 -3.16 -9.89 -8.62
C VAL A 84 -3.39 -8.67 -7.73
N ILE A 85 -2.41 -7.77 -7.72
CA ILE A 85 -2.40 -6.52 -6.95
C ILE A 85 -2.90 -5.36 -7.81
N ILE A 86 -2.51 -5.34 -9.09
CA ILE A 86 -2.95 -4.36 -10.08
C ILE A 86 -3.40 -5.12 -11.32
N ASN A 87 -4.59 -4.85 -11.82
CA ASN A 87 -4.96 -5.22 -13.19
C ASN A 87 -4.74 -4.05 -14.13
N LYS A 88 -4.30 -4.38 -15.34
CA LYS A 88 -4.25 -3.45 -16.45
C LYS A 88 -5.68 -2.98 -16.80
N GLY A 89 -5.83 -1.70 -17.10
CA GLY A 89 -7.11 -1.08 -17.46
C GLY A 89 -7.94 -0.62 -16.26
N ASP A 90 -7.61 -1.06 -15.04
CA ASP A 90 -8.28 -0.56 -13.83
C ASP A 90 -7.97 0.93 -13.62
N VAL A 91 -8.90 1.64 -12.98
CA VAL A 91 -8.64 3.01 -12.51
C VAL A 91 -7.57 2.94 -11.42
N GLY A 92 -6.38 3.45 -11.70
CA GLY A 92 -5.34 3.51 -10.70
C GLY A 92 -5.66 4.59 -9.69
N SER A 93 -5.80 4.25 -8.41
CA SER A 93 -6.15 5.19 -7.34
C SER A 93 -5.23 5.07 -6.12
N ALA A 94 -4.15 4.31 -6.21
CA ALA A 94 -3.25 4.03 -5.08
C ALA A 94 -1.80 3.81 -5.51
N MET A 95 -0.88 3.99 -4.58
CA MET A 95 0.52 3.56 -4.72
C MET A 95 0.83 2.44 -3.75
N TYR A 96 1.89 1.69 -4.07
CA TYR A 96 2.26 0.48 -3.35
C TYR A 96 3.75 0.50 -3.05
N TYR A 97 4.11 0.14 -1.81
CA TYR A 97 5.48 -0.06 -1.37
C TYR A 97 5.66 -1.48 -0.85
N ILE A 98 6.67 -2.19 -1.34
CA ILE A 98 6.94 -3.58 -0.96
C ILE A 98 7.71 -3.57 0.37
N HIS A 99 7.01 -3.84 1.47
CA HIS A 99 7.63 -3.97 2.78
C HIS A 99 8.30 -5.34 2.95
N ARG A 100 7.73 -6.39 2.35
CA ARG A 100 8.30 -7.74 2.33
C ARG A 100 7.77 -8.51 1.12
N GLY A 101 8.62 -9.36 0.53
CA GLY A 101 8.25 -10.27 -0.55
C GLY A 101 8.66 -9.78 -1.94
N LYS A 102 8.17 -10.46 -2.97
CA LYS A 102 8.48 -10.18 -4.38
C LYS A 102 7.22 -10.19 -5.22
N VAL A 103 7.13 -9.26 -6.16
CA VAL A 103 6.05 -9.15 -7.14
C VAL A 103 6.63 -9.13 -8.55
N GLU A 104 5.84 -9.52 -9.52
CA GLU A 104 6.13 -9.37 -10.94
C GLU A 104 5.20 -8.32 -11.53
N ALA A 105 5.76 -7.41 -12.31
CA ALA A 105 5.04 -6.46 -13.14
C ALA A 105 5.18 -6.87 -14.61
N LEU A 106 4.05 -7.02 -15.30
CA LEU A 106 3.99 -7.30 -16.73
C LEU A 106 3.49 -6.06 -17.47
N SER A 107 4.36 -5.49 -18.31
CA SER A 107 4.06 -4.36 -19.18
C SER A 107 3.17 -4.76 -20.36
N GLU A 108 2.57 -3.79 -21.04
CA GLU A 108 1.82 -4.01 -22.29
C GLU A 108 2.69 -4.66 -23.36
N ASP A 109 3.97 -4.29 -23.43
CA ASP A 109 4.94 -4.81 -24.40
C ASP A 109 5.41 -6.25 -24.08
N GLY A 110 4.79 -6.90 -23.08
CA GLY A 110 5.17 -8.24 -22.63
C GLY A 110 6.45 -8.29 -21.77
N VAL A 111 7.05 -7.13 -21.49
CA VAL A 111 8.23 -7.03 -20.63
C VAL A 111 7.83 -7.37 -19.19
N LYS A 112 8.51 -8.37 -18.62
CA LYS A 112 8.33 -8.82 -17.25
C LYS A 112 9.46 -8.30 -16.38
N VAL A 113 9.12 -7.58 -15.32
CA VAL A 113 10.06 -7.05 -14.32
C VAL A 113 9.71 -7.62 -12.95
N VAL A 114 10.72 -8.04 -12.20
CA VAL A 114 10.54 -8.47 -10.80
C VAL A 114 10.89 -7.29 -9.90
N LEU A 115 9.97 -6.94 -9.00
CA LEU A 115 10.16 -5.95 -7.96
C LEU A 115 10.21 -6.67 -6.61
N GLU A 116 11.14 -6.24 -5.76
CA GLU A 116 11.38 -6.82 -4.45
C GLU A 116 11.29 -5.78 -3.33
N GLU A 117 11.52 -6.22 -2.09
CA GLU A 117 11.50 -5.36 -0.90
C GLU A 117 12.21 -4.02 -1.11
N GLY A 118 11.56 -2.93 -0.71
CA GLY A 118 12.06 -1.57 -0.86
C GLY A 118 11.68 -0.88 -2.17
N HIS A 119 11.15 -1.61 -3.15
CA HIS A 119 10.62 -1.01 -4.38
C HIS A 119 9.21 -0.43 -4.20
N LEU A 120 8.92 0.56 -5.03
CA LEU A 120 7.66 1.29 -5.07
C LEU A 120 7.07 1.16 -6.48
N PHE A 121 5.75 1.02 -6.57
CA PHE A 121 5.06 0.90 -7.85
C PHE A 121 3.65 1.50 -7.83
N GLY A 122 3.16 1.86 -9.03
CA GLY A 122 1.81 2.37 -9.24
C GLY A 122 1.61 3.86 -8.89
N GLU A 123 2.67 4.56 -8.51
CA GLU A 123 2.71 5.97 -8.09
C GLU A 123 2.36 6.96 -9.19
N VAL A 124 2.65 6.64 -10.45
CA VAL A 124 2.29 7.50 -11.59
C VAL A 124 0.78 7.74 -11.61
N THR A 125 -0.01 6.69 -11.39
CA THR A 125 -1.47 6.84 -11.38
C THR A 125 -1.94 7.66 -10.19
N LEU A 126 -1.24 7.63 -9.05
CA LEU A 126 -1.60 8.42 -7.86
C LEU A 126 -1.68 9.92 -8.22
N VAL A 127 -0.76 10.41 -9.05
CA VAL A 127 -0.67 11.81 -9.48
C VAL A 127 -1.54 12.11 -10.70
N TYR A 128 -1.49 11.28 -11.75
CA TYR A 128 -2.00 11.66 -13.08
C TYR A 128 -3.42 11.19 -13.42
N ASN A 129 -4.15 10.56 -12.50
CA ASN A 129 -5.51 10.04 -12.74
C ASN A 129 -5.70 9.28 -14.07
N ILE A 130 -4.71 8.45 -14.39
CA ILE A 130 -4.69 7.59 -15.57
C ILE A 130 -5.03 6.14 -15.21
N LEU A 131 -5.40 5.35 -16.22
CA LEU A 131 -5.59 3.91 -16.09
C LEU A 131 -4.27 3.20 -15.81
N ARG A 132 -4.36 2.02 -15.20
CA ARG A 132 -3.21 1.13 -14.99
C ARG A 132 -2.74 0.57 -16.33
N THR A 133 -1.46 0.70 -16.59
CA THR A 133 -0.82 0.22 -17.83
C THR A 133 -0.24 -1.18 -17.70
N THR A 134 -0.06 -1.68 -16.48
CA THR A 134 0.61 -2.95 -16.21
C THR A 134 -0.23 -3.86 -15.31
N VAL A 135 0.02 -5.16 -15.39
CA VAL A 135 -0.50 -6.14 -14.43
C VAL A 135 0.59 -6.40 -13.40
N VAL A 136 0.25 -6.37 -12.11
CA VAL A 136 1.19 -6.70 -11.02
C VAL A 136 0.65 -7.85 -10.19
N ARG A 137 1.47 -8.88 -9.97
CA ARG A 137 1.09 -10.10 -9.25
C ARG A 137 2.13 -10.48 -8.21
N ALA A 138 1.70 -10.99 -7.07
CA ALA A 138 2.59 -11.51 -6.03
C ALA A 138 3.26 -12.83 -6.45
N ILE A 139 4.57 -12.92 -6.29
CA ILE A 139 5.37 -14.14 -6.52
C ILE A 139 5.51 -14.94 -5.22
N THR A 140 5.73 -14.23 -4.11
CA THR A 140 5.82 -14.78 -2.76
C THR A 140 4.68 -14.23 -1.90
N PRO A 141 4.48 -14.71 -0.66
CA PRO A 141 3.72 -13.95 0.32
C PRO A 141 4.33 -12.55 0.45
N CYS A 142 3.50 -11.53 0.32
CA CYS A 142 3.91 -10.13 0.31
C CYS A 142 3.19 -9.33 1.39
N VAL A 143 3.94 -8.44 2.02
CA VAL A 143 3.39 -7.35 2.85
C VAL A 143 3.61 -6.06 2.08
N ILE A 144 2.53 -5.43 1.65
CA ILE A 144 2.57 -4.24 0.80
C ILE A 144 1.88 -3.09 1.52
N CYS A 145 2.60 -1.98 1.70
CA CYS A 145 2.02 -0.76 2.21
C CYS A 145 1.30 -0.03 1.09
N VAL A 146 0.02 0.29 1.31
CA VAL A 146 -0.87 0.92 0.32
C VAL A 146 -1.24 2.30 0.81
N LEU A 147 -1.17 3.29 -0.09
CA LEU A 147 -1.70 4.63 0.12
C LEU A 147 -2.64 4.98 -1.02
N GLU A 148 -3.89 5.29 -0.68
CA GLU A 148 -4.89 5.72 -1.64
C GLU A 148 -4.79 7.22 -1.94
N ARG A 149 -5.12 7.59 -3.18
CA ARG A 149 -5.16 8.98 -3.64
C ARG A 149 -6.12 9.81 -2.80
N GLN A 150 -7.27 9.25 -2.44
CA GLN A 150 -8.26 9.96 -1.65
C GLN A 150 -7.68 10.37 -0.29
N ASP A 151 -6.95 9.46 0.35
CA ASP A 151 -6.31 9.72 1.63
C ASP A 151 -5.12 10.67 1.51
N MET A 152 -4.31 10.54 0.45
CA MET A 152 -3.29 11.53 0.13
C MET A 152 -3.89 12.94 -0.04
N ASN A 153 -4.96 13.06 -0.83
CA ASN A 153 -5.63 14.33 -1.09
C ASN A 153 -6.24 14.94 0.17
N LYS A 154 -6.76 14.13 1.11
CA LYS A 154 -7.21 14.62 2.41
C LYS A 154 -6.07 15.35 3.14
N VAL A 155 -4.89 14.74 3.21
CA VAL A 155 -3.73 15.37 3.88
C VAL A 155 -3.26 16.62 3.15
N LEU A 156 -3.20 16.59 1.81
CA LEU A 156 -2.80 17.75 1.01
C LEU A 156 -3.79 18.91 1.13
N ASN A 157 -5.08 18.67 1.39
CA ASN A 157 -6.05 19.72 1.65
C ASN A 157 -5.82 20.43 2.99
N TYR A 158 -5.34 19.71 4.01
CA TYR A 158 -4.96 20.31 5.31
C TYR A 158 -3.62 21.04 5.24
N TYR A 159 -2.74 20.62 4.34
CA TYR A 159 -1.43 21.21 4.11
C TYR A 159 -1.27 21.55 2.63
N PRO A 160 -1.99 22.58 2.13
CA PRO A 160 -1.76 23.04 0.77
C PRO A 160 -0.27 23.36 0.66
N LYS A 161 0.41 22.79 -0.36
CA LYS A 161 1.82 23.12 -0.64
C LYS A 161 1.92 24.63 -0.56
N GLY A 162 2.73 25.14 0.37
CA GLY A 162 2.81 26.56 0.67
C GLY A 162 2.82 27.33 -0.63
N THR A 163 1.72 28.03 -0.90
CA THR A 163 1.73 29.17 -1.78
C THR A 163 2.79 30.10 -1.21
N GLY A 164 3.96 30.12 -1.85
CA GLY A 164 4.91 31.21 -1.73
C GLY A 164 4.30 32.48 -2.31
N GLN A 165 3.24 32.98 -1.67
CA GLN A 165 2.74 34.34 -1.79
C GLN A 165 2.24 34.74 -0.40
N CYS A 166 3.17 35.18 0.43
CA CYS A 166 2.85 36.20 1.42
C CYS A 166 2.29 37.41 0.66
N LYS A 167 1.11 37.88 1.06
CA LYS A 167 0.80 39.30 1.05
C LYS A 167 1.06 39.83 2.45
#